data_AF-A0A1C3KLF6-F1
#
_entry.id   AF-A0A1C3KLF6-F1
#
_cell.length_a   1.000
_cell.length_b   1.000
_cell.length_c   1.000
_cell.angle_alpha   90.00
_cell.angle_beta   90.00
_cell.angle_gamma   90.00
#
_symmetry.space_group_name_H-M   'P 1'
#
loop_
_entity.id
_entity.type
_entity.pdbx_description
1 polymer ?
#
loop_
_entity_poly.entity_id
_entity_poly.type
_entity_poly.pdbx_seq_one_letter_code
_entity_poly.pdbx_strand_id
1 'polypeptide(L)'
;MSKGKNNNSETCVYNRKVEGSDSEMESDSSCCIEESKKKNNCKYVSYECEHILFFSSFQLSLAFMFSIYCKFYYLAILNAGLFITSILHWRKPELGLRRTVDIIMMAINLLIHAFFSFSINSLCVFIWVSAGSLLIMFYFVGKKFSYNSYSTIYHLLIHTIGNATALAIYYISREKIIDYS
;
A
#
# COMPACT_ATOMS: atom_id res chain seq x y z
N MET A 1 5.75 45.40 -7.58
CA MET A 1 5.91 45.32 -6.10
C MET A 1 4.62 44.75 -5.55
N SER A 2 4.52 43.74 -4.68
CA SER A 2 5.46 42.95 -3.90
C SER A 2 4.80 41.58 -3.61
N LYS A 3 5.62 40.58 -3.31
CA LYS A 3 5.29 39.19 -2.99
C LYS A 3 4.48 39.04 -1.69
N GLY A 4 3.74 37.95 -1.57
CA GLY A 4 3.30 37.39 -0.29
C GLY A 4 2.75 35.97 -0.42
N LYS A 5 3.63 34.96 -0.41
CA LYS A 5 3.26 33.56 -0.13
C LYS A 5 2.78 33.46 1.32
N ASN A 6 1.78 32.61 1.59
CA ASN A 6 1.85 31.70 2.73
C ASN A 6 0.97 30.47 2.51
N ASN A 7 1.64 29.33 2.46
CA ASN A 7 1.08 27.99 2.62
C ASN A 7 0.66 27.80 4.08
N ASN A 8 -0.41 27.04 4.32
CA ASN A 8 -0.60 26.11 5.46
C ASN A 8 -1.93 25.38 5.18
N SER A 9 -1.91 24.16 4.64
CA SER A 9 -1.91 22.94 5.45
C SER A 9 -3.09 22.93 6.43
N GLU A 10 -4.30 22.73 5.92
CA GLU A 10 -5.49 22.53 6.74
C GLU A 10 -5.30 21.30 7.63
N THR A 11 -5.16 21.63 8.91
CA THR A 11 -4.87 20.74 10.03
C THR A 11 -6.19 20.17 10.52
N CYS A 12 -6.18 18.90 10.93
CA CYS A 12 -7.33 18.11 11.40
C CYS A 12 -8.33 18.93 12.24
N VAL A 13 -9.54 19.11 11.70
CA VAL A 13 -10.65 19.76 12.42
C VAL A 13 -11.24 18.76 13.42
N TYR A 14 -11.00 19.06 14.69
CA TYR A 14 -11.57 18.39 15.87
C TYR A 14 -13.05 18.82 16.03
N ASN A 15 -13.97 17.86 16.05
CA ASN A 15 -15.39 18.16 16.34
C ASN A 15 -15.55 18.55 17.82
N ARG A 16 -15.91 19.82 18.02
CA ARG A 16 -16.31 20.44 19.27
C ARG A 16 -17.60 19.77 19.78
N LYS A 17 -17.55 19.16 20.98
CA LYS A 17 -18.74 18.74 21.73
C LYS A 17 -19.55 19.98 22.12
N VAL A 18 -20.86 19.91 21.93
CA VAL A 18 -21.85 20.86 22.46
C VAL A 18 -22.08 20.53 23.93
N GLU A 19 -22.05 21.57 24.77
CA GLU A 19 -22.28 21.54 26.21
C GLU A 19 -23.74 21.23 26.57
N GLY A 20 -23.92 20.51 27.68
CA GLY A 20 -25.18 20.31 28.38
C GLY A 20 -24.87 19.94 29.83
N SER A 21 -25.26 20.84 30.73
CA SER A 21 -25.08 21.01 32.17
C SER A 21 -25.22 19.76 33.06
N ASP A 22 -24.36 19.60 34.08
CA ASP A 22 -24.70 19.77 35.52
C ASP A 22 -23.72 19.05 36.49
N SER A 23 -23.23 19.85 37.46
CA SER A 23 -22.78 19.51 38.83
C SER A 23 -21.51 18.67 39.10
N GLU A 24 -20.81 19.13 40.15
CA GLU A 24 -19.47 18.82 40.64
C GLU A 24 -19.31 17.43 41.29
N MET A 25 -18.16 16.75 41.07
CA MET A 25 -17.32 16.14 42.12
C MET A 25 -16.00 15.60 41.52
N GLU A 26 -14.85 16.15 41.95
CA GLU A 26 -13.51 15.64 41.63
C GLU A 26 -13.18 14.36 42.42
N SER A 27 -12.64 13.33 41.75
CA SER A 27 -11.63 12.44 42.34
C SER A 27 -10.85 11.66 41.26
N ASP A 28 -9.58 12.03 41.08
CA ASP A 28 -8.40 11.21 40.78
C ASP A 28 -8.55 9.94 39.90
N SER A 29 -9.00 10.11 38.65
CA SER A 29 -8.88 9.07 37.60
C SER A 29 -8.34 9.61 36.26
N SER A 30 -7.92 10.88 36.22
CA SER A 30 -7.57 11.56 34.96
C SER A 30 -6.18 11.18 34.42
N CYS A 31 -5.19 10.95 35.29
CA CYS A 31 -3.81 10.71 34.86
C CYS A 31 -3.63 9.39 34.09
N CYS A 32 -4.37 8.34 34.47
CA CYS A 32 -4.32 7.04 33.79
C CYS A 32 -5.07 7.05 32.45
N ILE A 33 -6.04 7.95 32.28
CA ILE A 33 -6.84 8.05 31.05
C ILE A 33 -6.07 8.80 29.96
N GLU A 34 -5.27 9.82 30.31
CA GLU A 34 -4.47 10.58 29.33
C GLU A 34 -3.36 9.75 28.68
N GLU A 35 -2.67 8.88 29.43
CA GLU A 35 -1.65 7.99 28.85
C GLU A 35 -2.25 6.96 27.89
N SER A 36 -3.45 6.45 28.18
CA SER A 36 -4.16 5.52 27.31
C SER A 36 -4.61 6.17 25.98
N LYS A 37 -5.00 7.46 26.03
CA LYS A 37 -5.41 8.23 24.84
C LYS A 37 -4.22 8.64 23.98
N LYS A 38 -3.06 8.94 24.58
CA LYS A 38 -1.86 9.33 23.83
C LYS A 38 -1.30 8.18 22.98
N LYS A 39 -1.55 6.93 23.38
CA LYS A 39 -1.14 5.71 22.64
C LYS A 39 -2.01 5.39 21.43
N ASN A 40 -3.24 5.91 21.37
CA ASN A 40 -4.19 5.65 20.28
C ASN A 40 -4.05 6.59 19.07
N ASN A 41 -3.17 7.58 19.13
CA ASN A 41 -3.04 8.62 18.10
C ASN A 41 -2.08 8.30 16.92
N CYS A 42 -1.52 7.09 16.84
CA CYS A 42 -0.59 6.71 15.76
C CYS A 42 -1.19 5.88 14.62
N LYS A 43 -2.42 5.39 14.75
CA LYS A 43 -3.07 4.57 13.71
C LYS A 43 -3.86 5.44 12.75
N TYR A 44 -3.49 5.37 11.47
CA TYR A 44 -4.12 6.14 10.39
C TYR A 44 -5.20 5.35 9.62
N VAL A 45 -5.54 4.15 10.08
CA VAL A 45 -6.51 3.26 9.47
C VAL A 45 -7.43 2.71 10.58
N SER A 46 -8.71 2.51 10.26
CA SER A 46 -9.66 1.88 11.18
C SER A 46 -9.30 0.40 11.43
N TYR A 47 -9.76 -0.14 12.57
CA TYR A 47 -9.49 -1.53 12.96
C TYR A 47 -9.88 -2.54 11.86
N GLU A 48 -11.11 -2.45 11.33
CA GLU A 48 -11.59 -3.34 10.26
C GLU A 48 -10.71 -3.25 9.00
N CYS A 49 -10.33 -2.05 8.60
CA CYS A 49 -9.51 -1.84 7.42
C CYS A 49 -8.08 -2.36 7.61
N GLU A 50 -7.49 -2.22 8.80
CA GLU A 50 -6.18 -2.80 9.13
C GLU A 50 -6.16 -4.31 8.94
N HIS A 51 -7.21 -5.01 9.41
CA HIS A 51 -7.32 -6.46 9.23
C HIS A 51 -7.42 -6.84 7.75
N ILE A 52 -8.26 -6.15 6.98
CA ILE A 52 -8.38 -6.40 5.54
C ILE A 52 -7.05 -6.18 4.83
N LEU A 53 -6.33 -5.10 5.17
CA LEU A 53 -5.03 -4.76 4.57
C LEU A 53 -3.97 -5.80 4.94
N PHE A 54 -3.97 -6.26 6.19
CA PHE A 54 -3.09 -7.34 6.63
C PHE A 54 -3.34 -8.64 5.85
N PHE A 55 -4.59 -9.09 5.75
CA PHE A 55 -4.92 -10.29 4.97
C PHE A 55 -4.65 -10.11 3.47
N SER A 56 -4.86 -8.91 2.93
CA SER A 56 -4.56 -8.61 1.53
C SER A 56 -3.08 -8.78 1.17
N SER A 57 -2.19 -8.59 2.14
CA SER A 57 -0.75 -8.75 1.95
C SER A 57 -0.39 -10.16 1.49
N PHE A 58 -1.16 -11.17 1.89
CA PHE A 58 -0.97 -12.56 1.47
C PHE A 58 -1.23 -12.81 -0.02
N GLN A 59 -1.92 -11.91 -0.72
CA GLN A 59 -2.03 -11.99 -2.18
C GLN A 59 -0.65 -11.95 -2.86
N LEU A 60 0.31 -11.21 -2.30
CA LEU A 60 1.69 -11.12 -2.83
C LEU A 60 2.44 -12.46 -2.80
N SER A 61 2.01 -13.39 -1.94
CA SER A 61 2.59 -14.73 -1.92
C SER A 61 2.34 -15.50 -3.21
N LEU A 62 1.29 -15.17 -3.98
CA LEU A 62 0.99 -15.81 -5.25
C LEU A 62 2.08 -15.54 -6.29
N ALA A 63 2.46 -14.27 -6.50
CA ALA A 63 3.55 -13.92 -7.42
C ALA A 63 4.90 -14.48 -6.94
N PHE A 64 5.14 -14.56 -5.63
CA PHE A 64 6.31 -15.22 -5.06
C PHE A 64 6.34 -16.72 -5.41
N MET A 65 5.31 -17.48 -5.05
CA MET A 65 5.26 -18.92 -5.30
C MET A 65 5.31 -19.24 -6.80
N PHE A 66 4.62 -18.44 -7.63
CA PHE A 66 4.61 -18.63 -9.07
C PHE A 66 5.97 -18.33 -9.71
N SER A 67 6.71 -17.32 -9.23
CA SER A 67 8.08 -17.07 -9.72
C SER A 67 9.06 -18.20 -9.38
N ILE A 68 8.92 -18.85 -8.22
CA ILE A 68 9.69 -20.06 -7.87
C ILE A 68 9.34 -21.20 -8.83
N TYR A 69 8.04 -21.42 -9.06
CA TYR A 69 7.56 -22.45 -9.98
C TYR A 69 8.12 -22.26 -11.41
N CYS A 70 8.16 -21.01 -11.89
CA CYS A 70 8.76 -20.67 -13.19
C CYS A 70 10.30 -20.62 -13.18
N LYS A 71 10.95 -20.89 -12.04
CA LYS A 71 12.42 -20.83 -11.84
C LYS A 71 13.04 -19.44 -12.04
N PHE A 72 12.25 -18.38 -11.89
CA PHE A 72 12.73 -16.99 -11.92
C PHE A 72 13.18 -16.55 -10.51
N TYR A 73 14.29 -17.10 -10.03
CA TYR A 73 14.72 -16.94 -8.63
C TYR A 73 15.00 -15.51 -8.20
N TYR A 74 15.57 -14.67 -9.08
CA TYR A 74 15.82 -13.27 -8.72
C TYR A 74 14.51 -12.48 -8.55
N LEU A 75 13.50 -12.77 -9.38
CA LEU A 75 12.15 -12.21 -9.23
C LEU A 75 11.47 -12.74 -7.97
N ALA A 76 11.70 -14.01 -7.62
CA ALA A 76 11.19 -14.59 -6.38
C ALA A 76 11.74 -13.86 -5.14
N ILE A 77 13.02 -13.50 -5.12
CA ILE A 77 13.61 -12.74 -4.00
C ILE A 77 12.93 -11.37 -3.88
N LEU A 78 12.68 -10.67 -4.99
CA LEU A 78 12.00 -9.38 -4.97
C LEU A 78 10.53 -9.48 -4.55
N ASN A 79 9.82 -10.52 -5.00
CA ASN A 79 8.45 -10.77 -4.58
C ASN A 79 8.36 -11.17 -3.10
N ALA A 80 9.31 -11.96 -2.60
CA ALA A 80 9.43 -12.27 -1.18
C ALA A 80 9.70 -11.01 -0.36
N GLY A 81 10.60 -10.14 -0.81
CA GLY A 81 10.89 -8.87 -0.14
C GLY A 81 9.64 -7.99 -0.03
N LEU A 82 8.92 -7.78 -1.13
CA LEU A 82 7.67 -7.01 -1.15
C LEU A 82 6.59 -7.64 -0.25
N PHE A 83 6.47 -8.97 -0.28
CA PHE A 83 5.54 -9.69 0.60
C PHE A 83 5.87 -9.48 2.09
N ILE A 84 7.14 -9.63 2.47
CA ILE A 84 7.59 -9.48 3.85
C ILE A 84 7.41 -8.04 4.32
N THR A 85 7.81 -7.04 3.53
CA THR A 85 7.67 -5.63 3.92
C THR A 85 6.20 -5.25 4.11
N SER A 86 5.33 -5.77 3.25
CA SER A 86 3.88 -5.51 3.31
C SER A 86 3.26 -6.10 4.57
N ILE A 87 3.55 -7.36 4.91
CA ILE A 87 3.11 -7.98 6.17
C ILE A 87 3.64 -7.21 7.39
N LEU A 88 4.93 -6.84 7.39
CA LEU A 88 5.56 -6.16 8.52
C LEU A 88 4.96 -4.76 8.77
N HIS A 89 4.59 -4.07 7.70
CA HIS A 89 3.88 -2.79 7.79
C HIS A 89 2.45 -2.99 8.29
N TRP A 90 1.66 -3.83 7.63
CA TRP A 90 0.23 -3.98 7.93
C TRP A 90 -0.07 -4.71 9.24
N ARG A 91 0.89 -5.43 9.83
CA ARG A 91 0.76 -5.99 11.18
C ARG A 91 0.56 -4.91 12.26
N LYS A 92 1.16 -3.73 12.05
CA LYS A 92 0.97 -2.55 12.92
C LYS A 92 1.08 -1.30 12.03
N PRO A 93 -0.03 -0.84 11.41
CA PRO A 93 -0.02 0.22 10.42
C PRO A 93 0.28 1.57 11.07
N GLU A 94 1.52 2.01 10.90
CA GLU A 94 2.02 3.29 11.39
C GLU A 94 2.70 4.02 10.24
N LEU A 95 2.49 5.32 10.13
CA LEU A 95 3.28 6.14 9.21
C LEU A 95 4.72 6.22 9.75
N GLY A 96 5.70 6.03 8.87
CA GLY A 96 7.10 6.06 9.26
C GLY A 96 7.96 5.12 8.41
N LEU A 97 9.08 4.68 8.98
CA LEU A 97 10.12 3.93 8.25
C LEU A 97 9.59 2.64 7.61
N ARG A 98 8.75 1.86 8.30
CA ARG A 98 8.19 0.60 7.77
C ARG A 98 7.37 0.84 6.50
N ARG A 99 6.52 1.87 6.52
CA ARG A 99 5.75 2.28 5.34
C ARG A 99 6.64 2.74 4.20
N THR A 100 7.68 3.53 4.50
CA THR A 100 8.63 4.00 3.49
C THR A 100 9.37 2.84 2.85
N VAL A 101 9.84 1.87 3.63
CA VAL A 101 10.52 0.67 3.13
C VAL A 101 9.58 -0.15 2.24
N ASP A 102 8.33 -0.36 2.65
CA ASP A 102 7.32 -1.08 1.85
C ASP A 102 7.07 -0.40 0.49
N ILE A 103 6.91 0.93 0.47
CA ILE A 103 6.76 1.70 -0.77
C ILE A 103 8.02 1.61 -1.65
N ILE A 104 9.21 1.73 -1.07
CA ILE A 104 10.47 1.61 -1.83
C ILE A 104 10.60 0.22 -2.44
N MET A 105 10.29 -0.83 -1.67
CA MET A 105 10.34 -2.21 -2.13
C MET A 105 9.36 -2.44 -3.29
N MET A 106 8.16 -1.87 -3.21
CA MET A 106 7.16 -1.89 -4.28
C MET A 106 7.67 -1.17 -5.54
N ALA A 107 8.32 -0.02 -5.40
CA ALA A 107 8.90 0.71 -6.53
C ALA A 107 10.04 -0.05 -7.22
N ILE A 108 10.95 -0.65 -6.42
CA ILE A 108 12.04 -1.51 -6.94
C ILE A 108 11.44 -2.71 -7.66
N ASN A 109 10.44 -3.35 -7.07
CA ASN A 109 9.79 -4.52 -7.64
C ASN A 109 9.13 -4.18 -8.99
N LEU A 110 8.41 -3.06 -9.09
CA LEU A 110 7.83 -2.55 -10.34
C LEU A 110 8.89 -2.28 -11.41
N LEU A 111 10.01 -1.64 -11.04
CA LEU A 111 11.09 -1.31 -11.97
C LEU A 111 11.75 -2.56 -12.55
N ILE A 112 12.03 -3.56 -11.71
CA ILE A 112 12.62 -4.82 -12.17
C ILE A 112 11.65 -5.61 -13.05
N HIS A 113 10.35 -5.60 -12.74
CA HIS A 113 9.34 -6.18 -13.63
C HIS A 113 9.24 -5.45 -14.96
N ALA A 114 9.46 -4.14 -14.98
CA ALA A 114 9.53 -3.38 -16.23
C ALA A 114 10.69 -3.92 -17.10
N PHE A 115 11.91 -3.92 -16.54
CA PHE A 115 13.09 -4.43 -17.25
C PHE A 115 12.90 -5.87 -17.73
N PHE A 116 12.29 -6.72 -16.90
CA PHE A 116 11.97 -8.08 -17.29
C PHE A 116 11.00 -8.11 -18.49
N SER A 117 9.88 -7.39 -18.42
CA SER A 117 8.92 -7.33 -19.53
C SER A 117 9.55 -6.85 -20.84
N PHE A 118 10.39 -5.81 -20.81
CA PHE A 118 11.10 -5.29 -21.98
C PHE A 118 12.11 -6.28 -22.57
N SER A 119 12.61 -7.22 -21.77
CA SER A 119 13.56 -8.25 -22.23
C SER A 119 12.90 -9.47 -22.87
N ILE A 120 11.59 -9.64 -22.73
CA ILE A 120 10.88 -10.86 -23.17
C ILE A 120 10.21 -10.67 -24.54
N ASN A 121 9.13 -9.90 -24.62
CA ASN A 121 8.37 -9.67 -25.85
C ASN A 121 7.47 -8.41 -25.74
N SER A 122 6.91 -7.96 -26.86
CA SER A 122 6.07 -6.77 -26.92
C SER A 122 4.75 -6.92 -26.15
N LEU A 123 4.21 -8.13 -26.06
CA LEU A 123 2.98 -8.43 -25.31
C LEU A 123 3.17 -8.22 -23.80
N CYS A 124 4.29 -8.67 -23.23
CA CYS A 124 4.65 -8.47 -21.83
C CYS A 124 4.84 -6.98 -21.51
N VAL A 125 5.42 -6.21 -22.44
CA VAL A 125 5.53 -4.76 -22.32
C VAL A 125 4.14 -4.12 -22.32
N PHE A 126 3.27 -4.50 -23.26
CA PHE A 126 1.90 -3.99 -23.33
C PHE A 126 1.10 -4.28 -22.04
N ILE A 127 1.19 -5.50 -21.53
CA ILE A 127 0.55 -5.90 -20.27
C ILE A 127 1.09 -5.07 -19.11
N TRP A 128 2.42 -4.90 -19.01
CA TRP A 128 3.05 -4.14 -17.94
C TRP A 128 2.66 -2.65 -17.98
N VAL A 129 2.68 -2.02 -19.15
CA VAL A 129 2.29 -0.59 -19.30
C VAL A 129 0.82 -0.39 -18.97
N SER A 130 -0.06 -1.25 -19.49
CA SER A 130 -1.50 -1.18 -19.23
C SER A 130 -1.80 -1.33 -17.74
N ALA A 131 -1.22 -2.33 -17.09
CA ALA A 131 -1.36 -2.52 -15.65
C ALA A 131 -0.74 -1.38 -14.85
N GLY A 132 0.44 -0.91 -15.23
CA GLY A 132 1.13 0.22 -14.59
C GLY A 132 0.27 1.49 -14.60
N SER A 133 -0.43 1.76 -15.70
CA SER A 133 -1.38 2.89 -15.78
C SER A 133 -2.53 2.75 -14.78
N LEU A 134 -3.09 1.54 -14.62
CA LEU A 134 -4.14 1.26 -13.65
C LEU A 134 -3.64 1.36 -12.21
N LEU A 135 -2.44 0.86 -11.92
CA LEU A 135 -1.82 0.95 -10.60
C LEU A 135 -1.62 2.41 -10.18
N ILE A 136 -1.10 3.24 -11.09
CA ILE A 136 -0.92 4.68 -10.86
C ILE A 136 -2.27 5.35 -10.59
N MET A 137 -3.28 5.07 -11.41
CA MET A 137 -4.63 5.59 -11.22
C MET A 137 -5.19 5.20 -9.85
N PHE A 138 -5.16 3.91 -9.49
CA PHE A 138 -5.65 3.41 -8.21
C PHE A 138 -4.88 3.97 -7.02
N TYR A 139 -3.57 4.20 -7.15
CA TYR A 139 -2.78 4.86 -6.11
C TYR A 139 -3.29 6.28 -5.85
N PHE A 140 -3.48 7.08 -6.89
CA PHE A 140 -3.95 8.46 -6.73
C PHE A 140 -5.39 8.54 -6.24
N VAL A 141 -6.28 7.68 -6.74
CA VAL A 141 -7.67 7.63 -6.28
C VAL A 141 -7.75 7.14 -4.82
N GLY A 142 -7.02 6.08 -4.48
CA GLY A 142 -6.93 5.58 -3.10
C GLY A 142 -6.39 6.65 -2.14
N LYS A 143 -5.37 7.41 -2.57
CA LYS A 143 -4.84 8.55 -1.80
C LYS A 143 -5.87 9.67 -1.60
N LYS A 144 -6.73 9.94 -2.59
CA LYS A 144 -7.82 10.92 -2.45
C LYS A 144 -8.83 10.51 -1.37
N PHE A 145 -9.07 9.21 -1.21
CA PHE A 145 -9.93 8.66 -0.16
C PHE A 145 -9.15 8.20 1.09
N SER A 146 -8.01 8.84 1.39
CA SER A 146 -7.19 8.49 2.56
C SER A 146 -8.04 8.50 3.83
N TYR A 147 -7.72 7.60 4.76
CA TYR A 147 -8.45 7.40 6.03
C TYR A 147 -9.91 6.90 5.89
N ASN A 148 -10.33 6.53 4.67
CA ASN A 148 -11.64 5.94 4.38
C ASN A 148 -11.48 4.49 3.89
N SER A 149 -12.52 3.66 4.05
CA SER A 149 -12.58 2.28 3.57
C SER A 149 -12.36 2.15 2.07
N TYR A 150 -12.71 3.17 1.28
CA TYR A 150 -12.40 3.21 -0.15
C TYR A 150 -10.89 3.13 -0.43
N SER A 151 -10.03 3.76 0.39
CA SER A 151 -8.58 3.62 0.25
C SER A 151 -8.13 2.16 0.43
N THR A 152 -8.80 1.41 1.30
CA THR A 152 -8.54 -0.03 1.50
C THR A 152 -8.90 -0.84 0.25
N ILE A 153 -10.03 -0.53 -0.38
CA ILE A 153 -10.46 -1.18 -1.63
C ILE A 153 -9.45 -0.91 -2.75
N TYR A 154 -9.02 0.34 -2.94
CA TYR A 154 -8.01 0.67 -3.96
C TYR A 154 -6.65 0.02 -3.68
N HIS A 155 -6.26 -0.11 -2.41
CA HIS A 155 -5.06 -0.86 -2.05
C HIS A 155 -5.18 -2.34 -2.44
N LEU A 156 -6.33 -2.96 -2.16
CA LEU A 156 -6.61 -4.34 -2.53
C LEU A 156 -6.54 -4.54 -4.05
N LEU A 157 -7.09 -3.60 -4.82
CA LEU A 157 -7.03 -3.60 -6.28
C LEU A 157 -5.60 -3.45 -6.80
N ILE A 158 -4.76 -2.64 -6.15
CA ILE A 158 -3.33 -2.53 -6.46
C ILE A 158 -2.63 -3.89 -6.30
N HIS A 159 -2.86 -4.58 -5.18
CA HIS A 159 -2.32 -5.94 -4.97
C HIS A 159 -2.84 -6.93 -6.01
N THR A 160 -4.14 -6.88 -6.33
CA THR A 160 -4.77 -7.80 -7.28
C THR A 160 -4.20 -7.61 -8.69
N ILE A 161 -4.18 -6.37 -9.20
CA ILE A 161 -3.62 -6.07 -10.52
C ILE A 161 -2.14 -6.39 -10.56
N GLY A 162 -1.36 -5.96 -9.55
CA GLY A 162 0.08 -6.23 -9.51
C GLY A 162 0.40 -7.72 -9.58
N ASN A 163 -0.32 -8.56 -8.81
CA ASN A 163 -0.15 -10.01 -8.87
C ASN A 163 -0.61 -10.59 -10.21
N ALA A 164 -1.79 -10.21 -10.71
CA ALA A 164 -2.29 -10.71 -12.00
C ALA A 164 -1.32 -10.40 -13.14
N THR A 165 -0.75 -9.20 -13.15
CA THR A 165 0.27 -8.77 -14.11
C THR A 165 1.54 -9.60 -14.00
N ALA A 166 2.08 -9.78 -12.78
CA ALA A 166 3.27 -10.61 -12.58
C ALA A 166 3.04 -12.06 -13.04
N LEU A 167 1.91 -12.67 -12.66
CA LEU A 167 1.54 -14.02 -13.08
C LEU A 167 1.43 -14.13 -14.61
N ALA A 168 0.75 -13.19 -15.26
CA ALA A 168 0.59 -13.18 -16.71
C ALA A 168 1.94 -13.08 -17.43
N ILE A 169 2.81 -12.16 -17.00
CA ILE A 169 4.15 -11.99 -17.56
C ILE A 169 4.98 -13.27 -17.36
N TYR A 170 4.95 -13.87 -16.17
CA TYR A 170 5.71 -15.10 -15.88
C TYR A 170 5.22 -16.28 -16.70
N TYR A 171 3.91 -16.40 -16.89
CA TYR A 171 3.30 -17.45 -17.72
C TYR A 171 3.76 -17.32 -19.17
N ILE A 172 3.61 -16.13 -19.77
CA ILE A 172 4.02 -15.86 -21.16
C ILE A 172 5.53 -16.10 -21.34
N SER A 173 6.34 -15.62 -20.40
CA SER A 173 7.81 -15.78 -20.42
C SER A 173 8.22 -17.25 -20.36
N ARG A 174 7.50 -18.07 -19.58
CA ARG A 174 7.76 -19.50 -19.46
C ARG A 174 7.37 -20.28 -20.73
N GLU A 175 6.25 -19.93 -21.36
CA GLU A 175 5.78 -20.54 -22.61
C GLU A 175 6.67 -20.16 -23.83
N LYS A 176 7.72 -19.35 -23.64
CA LYS A 176 8.67 -18.92 -24.67
C LYS A 176 7.99 -18.33 -25.91
N ILE A 177 6.92 -17.55 -25.71
CA ILE A 177 6.32 -16.76 -26.79
C ILE A 177 7.31 -15.62 -27.06
N ILE A 178 8.26 -15.84 -27.97
CA ILE A 178 9.24 -14.84 -28.39
C ILE A 178 8.71 -14.19 -29.66
N ASP A 179 8.65 -12.87 -29.69
CA ASP A 179 8.35 -12.15 -30.92
C ASP A 179 9.54 -12.33 -31.88
N TYR A 180 9.32 -13.02 -32.99
CA TYR A 180 10.24 -13.01 -34.11
C TYR A 180 10.01 -11.70 -34.88
N SER A 181 10.95 -10.76 -34.74
CA SER A 181 11.05 -9.58 -35.61
C SER A 181 11.67 -9.94 -36.95
#